data_AF-A0A842RCX3-F1
#
_entry.id   AF-A0A842RCX3-F1
#
_cell.length_a   1.000
_cell.length_b   1.000
_cell.length_c   1.000
_cell.angle_alpha   90.00
_cell.angle_beta   90.00
_cell.angle_gamma   90.00
#
_symmetry.space_group_name_H-M   'P 1'
#
loop_
_entity.id
_entity.type
_entity.pdbx_description
1 polymer ?
#
loop_
_entity_poly.entity_id
_entity_poly.type
_entity_poly.pdbx_seq_one_letter_code
_entity_poly.pdbx_strand_id
1 'polypeptide(L)'
;MEEQKIVRRIDLKVVFYLEAVINLVVVILCIFFPSFFIGQFTTITLQIPGIEIIRWYGILLLVITLILLGALITKKYEFIRIVLISYLIGDIAQIGATIYFALKIATWNFAIIFTMVITVILIVFRILVLSFPMLIKEKKIT
;
A
#
# COMPACT_ATOMS: atom_id res chain seq x y z
N MET A 1 9.19 -33.07 -18.27
CA MET A 1 9.06 -32.69 -16.83
C MET A 1 10.06 -31.57 -16.51
N GLU A 2 10.04 -30.50 -17.31
CA GLU A 2 11.12 -29.48 -17.34
C GLU A 2 10.58 -28.03 -17.36
N GLU A 3 9.27 -27.84 -17.56
CA GLU A 3 8.62 -26.52 -17.56
C GLU A 3 8.50 -25.88 -16.15
N GLN A 4 8.75 -26.62 -15.07
CA GLN A 4 8.71 -26.05 -13.72
C GLN A 4 9.92 -25.18 -13.36
N LYS A 5 10.95 -25.08 -14.21
CA LYS A 5 12.16 -24.28 -13.94
C LYS A 5 12.09 -22.82 -14.40
N ILE A 6 11.08 -22.43 -15.19
CA ILE A 6 11.00 -21.09 -15.83
C ILE A 6 9.96 -20.17 -15.15
N VAL A 7 9.36 -20.57 -14.02
CA VAL A 7 8.78 -19.55 -13.12
C VAL A 7 9.95 -18.93 -12.36
N ARG A 8 10.67 -18.03 -13.05
CA ARG A 8 11.66 -17.11 -12.48
C ARG A 8 11.00 -16.57 -11.21
N ARG A 9 11.48 -16.98 -10.03
CA ARG A 9 10.94 -16.53 -8.75
C ARG A 9 11.10 -15.02 -8.70
N ILE A 10 10.06 -14.29 -9.09
CA ILE A 10 9.96 -12.88 -8.77
C ILE A 10 9.92 -12.86 -7.26
N ASP A 11 10.99 -12.37 -6.63
CA ASP A 11 11.00 -12.16 -5.19
C ASP A 11 9.92 -11.11 -4.93
N LEU A 12 8.77 -11.56 -4.39
CA LEU A 12 7.62 -10.69 -4.15
C LEU A 12 7.96 -9.56 -3.16
N LYS A 13 9.11 -9.62 -2.48
CA LYS A 13 9.67 -8.48 -1.75
C LYS A 13 9.83 -7.24 -2.62
N VAL A 14 10.16 -7.40 -3.91
CA VAL A 14 10.32 -6.26 -4.83
C VAL A 14 9.03 -5.45 -4.91
N VAL A 15 7.86 -6.11 -4.90
CA VAL A 15 6.56 -5.42 -4.90
C VAL A 15 6.39 -4.57 -3.64
N PHE A 16 6.76 -5.08 -2.47
CA PHE A 16 6.65 -4.32 -1.21
C PHE A 16 7.70 -3.22 -1.07
N TYR A 17 8.88 -3.37 -1.67
CA TYR A 17 9.84 -2.27 -1.79
C TYR A 17 9.32 -1.16 -2.70
N LEU A 18 8.73 -1.52 -3.85
CA LEU A 18 8.09 -0.55 -4.74
C LEU A 18 6.91 0.16 -4.05
N GLU A 19 6.10 -0.59 -3.31
CA GLU A 19 5.03 -0.05 -2.49
C GLU A 19 5.57 0.97 -1.48
N ALA A 20 6.64 0.64 -0.76
CA ALA A 20 7.25 1.56 0.18
C ALA A 20 7.72 2.86 -0.50
N VAL A 21 8.31 2.77 -1.69
CA VAL A 21 8.70 3.96 -2.47
C VAL A 21 7.48 4.80 -2.85
N ILE A 22 6.41 4.18 -3.35
CA ILE A 22 5.15 4.87 -3.69
C ILE A 22 4.57 5.56 -2.46
N ASN A 23 4.52 4.86 -1.32
CA ASN A 23 4.02 5.42 -0.07
C ASN A 23 4.86 6.63 0.37
N LEU A 24 6.19 6.59 0.24
CA LEU A 24 7.04 7.74 0.55
C LEU A 24 6.76 8.95 -0.35
N VAL A 25 6.48 8.73 -1.64
CA VAL A 25 6.03 9.82 -2.53
C VAL A 25 4.70 10.40 -2.05
N VAL A 26 3.74 9.55 -1.70
CA VAL A 26 2.45 9.99 -1.15
C VAL A 26 2.62 10.76 0.17
N VAL A 27 3.51 10.30 1.06
CA VAL A 27 3.85 11.02 2.30
C VAL A 27 4.34 12.44 2.01
N ILE A 28 5.26 12.60 1.05
CA ILE A 28 5.77 13.92 0.65
C ILE A 28 4.62 14.80 0.15
N LEU A 29 3.75 14.26 -0.72
CA LEU A 29 2.60 14.99 -1.23
C LEU A 29 1.63 15.38 -0.12
N CYS A 30 1.27 14.47 0.79
CA CYS A 30 0.36 14.74 1.90
C CYS A 30 0.91 15.77 2.89
N ILE A 31 2.22 15.73 3.20
CA ILE A 31 2.82 16.62 4.18
C ILE A 31 3.10 18.00 3.59
N PHE A 32 3.65 18.09 2.38
CA PHE A 32 4.11 19.37 1.82
C PHE A 32 3.12 20.00 0.82
N PHE A 33 2.33 19.18 0.13
CA PHE A 33 1.40 19.61 -0.91
C PHE A 33 -0.03 19.04 -0.74
N PRO A 34 -0.64 19.12 0.47
CA PRO A 34 -1.91 18.44 0.76
C PRO A 34 -3.07 18.86 -0.16
N SER A 35 -3.14 20.14 -0.54
CA SER A 35 -4.16 20.65 -1.45
C SER A 35 -4.03 20.09 -2.86
N PHE A 36 -2.79 19.91 -3.35
CA PHE A 36 -2.55 19.28 -4.64
C PHE A 36 -2.91 17.79 -4.59
N PHE A 37 -2.55 17.09 -3.51
CA PHE A 37 -2.88 15.69 -3.32
C PHE A 37 -4.39 15.45 -3.34
N ILE A 38 -5.16 16.19 -2.53
CA ILE A 38 -6.62 16.02 -2.47
C ILE A 38 -7.31 16.49 -3.76
N GLY A 39 -6.75 17.48 -4.45
CA GLY A 39 -7.25 17.99 -5.73
C GLY A 39 -7.31 16.91 -6.83
N GLN A 40 -6.56 15.82 -6.68
CA GLN A 40 -6.65 14.68 -7.59
C GLN A 40 -7.94 13.87 -7.41
N PHE A 41 -8.51 13.89 -6.20
CA PHE A 41 -9.70 13.12 -5.82
C PHE A 41 -10.99 13.93 -5.88
N THR A 42 -10.93 15.24 -5.69
CA THR A 42 -12.12 16.10 -5.70
C THR A 42 -11.77 17.53 -6.09
N THR A 43 -12.71 18.23 -6.71
CA THR A 43 -12.64 19.67 -6.98
C THR A 43 -13.08 20.53 -5.78
N ILE A 44 -13.60 19.89 -4.72
CA ILE A 44 -14.03 20.58 -3.51
C ILE A 44 -12.80 21.10 -2.76
N THR A 45 -12.76 22.41 -2.54
CA THR A 45 -11.74 23.06 -1.73
C THR A 45 -11.95 22.74 -0.25
N LEU A 46 -10.94 22.16 0.40
CA LEU A 46 -10.99 21.89 1.83
C LEU A 46 -10.72 23.14 2.66
N GLN A 47 -11.42 23.26 3.78
CA GLN A 47 -11.08 24.20 4.85
C GLN A 47 -9.81 23.73 5.59
N ILE A 48 -9.18 24.65 6.33
CA ILE A 48 -7.92 24.41 7.07
C ILE A 48 -7.91 23.10 7.86
N PRO A 49 -8.96 22.74 8.64
CA PRO A 49 -8.95 21.48 9.39
C PRO A 49 -8.82 20.23 8.52
N GLY A 50 -9.44 20.23 7.34
CA GLY A 50 -9.35 19.11 6.39
C GLY A 50 -7.94 18.97 5.80
N ILE A 51 -7.26 20.09 5.57
CA ILE A 51 -5.87 20.10 5.10
C ILE A 51 -4.94 19.48 6.16
N GLU A 52 -5.12 19.84 7.42
CA GLU A 52 -4.28 19.30 8.51
C GLU A 52 -4.52 17.81 8.75
N ILE A 53 -5.75 17.32 8.57
CA ILE A 53 -6.05 15.88 8.58
C ILE A 53 -5.25 15.13 7.50
N ILE A 54 -5.11 15.70 6.30
CA ILE A 54 -4.28 15.10 5.23
C ILE A 54 -2.81 15.05 5.63
N ARG A 55 -2.28 16.09 6.28
CA ARG A 55 -0.90 16.08 6.78
C ARG A 55 -0.71 15.00 7.85
N TRP A 56 -1.66 14.85 8.77
CA TRP A 56 -1.62 13.80 9.80
C TRP A 56 -1.68 12.40 9.20
N TYR A 57 -2.51 12.22 8.17
CA TYR A 57 -2.52 10.99 7.38
C TYR A 57 -1.15 10.70 6.77
N GLY A 58 -0.48 11.71 6.18
CA GLY A 58 0.89 11.58 5.67
C GLY A 58 1.90 11.15 6.74
N ILE A 59 1.82 11.70 7.95
CA ILE A 59 2.70 11.31 9.07
C ILE A 59 2.46 9.86 9.48
N LEU A 60 1.20 9.43 9.60
CA LEU A 60 0.87 8.05 9.93
C LEU A 60 1.33 7.07 8.84
N LEU A 61 1.13 7.44 7.56
CA LEU A 61 1.60 6.65 6.42
C LEU A 61 3.12 6.49 6.44
N LEU A 62 3.87 7.54 6.82
CA LEU A 62 5.33 7.46 6.98
C LEU A 62 5.71 6.40 8.02
N VAL A 63 5.12 6.45 9.22
CA VAL A 63 5.40 5.49 10.29
C VAL A 63 5.11 4.06 9.83
N ILE A 64 3.94 3.84 9.21
CA ILE A 64 3.52 2.53 8.72
C ILE A 64 4.46 2.02 7.61
N THR A 65 4.93 2.91 6.73
CA THR A 65 5.89 2.59 5.66
C THR A 65 7.26 2.21 6.21
N LEU A 66 7.74 2.91 7.25
CA LEU A 66 9.00 2.57 7.92
C LEU A 66 8.91 1.20 8.62
N ILE A 67 7.76 0.85 9.21
CA ILE A 67 7.53 -0.48 9.80
C ILE A 67 7.61 -1.57 8.72
N LEU A 68 7.02 -1.33 7.53
CA LEU A 68 7.13 -2.26 6.40
C LEU A 68 8.57 -2.45 5.95
N LEU A 69 9.31 -1.34 5.75
CA LEU A 69 10.73 -1.41 5.39
C LEU A 69 11.54 -2.17 6.45
N GLY A 70 11.32 -1.90 7.73
CA GLY A 70 11.95 -2.64 8.83
C GLY A 70 11.65 -4.13 8.78
N ALA A 71 10.40 -4.50 8.51
CA ALA A 71 10.01 -5.90 8.37
C ALA A 71 10.72 -6.58 7.19
N LEU A 72 10.77 -5.93 6.04
CA LEU A 72 11.48 -6.44 4.85
C LEU A 72 12.98 -6.61 5.10
N ILE A 73 13.62 -5.65 5.77
CA ILE A 73 15.06 -5.67 6.08
C ILE A 73 15.42 -6.79 7.06
N THR A 74 14.61 -7.02 8.10
CA THR A 74 14.90 -8.06 9.10
C THR A 74 14.80 -9.48 8.54
N LYS A 75 14.10 -9.68 7.40
CA LYS A 75 13.85 -10.97 6.76
C LYS A 75 13.17 -12.02 7.67
N LYS A 76 12.67 -11.60 8.84
CA LYS A 76 11.97 -12.49 9.79
C LYS A 76 10.53 -12.65 9.33
N TYR A 77 10.21 -13.84 8.82
CA TYR A 77 8.88 -14.12 8.26
C TYR A 77 7.74 -13.81 9.22
N GLU A 78 7.86 -14.12 10.51
CA GLU A 78 6.79 -13.82 11.48
C GLU A 78 6.50 -12.32 11.59
N PHE A 79 7.54 -11.48 11.55
CA PHE A 79 7.35 -10.03 11.60
C PHE A 79 6.74 -9.51 10.30
N ILE A 80 7.24 -9.97 9.14
CA ILE A 80 6.65 -9.65 7.83
C ILE A 80 5.18 -10.06 7.79
N ARG A 81 4.85 -11.26 8.25
CA ARG A 81 3.48 -11.80 8.27
C ARG A 81 2.55 -10.89 9.07
N ILE A 82 2.94 -10.47 10.27
CA ILE A 82 2.13 -9.57 11.10
C ILE A 82 1.90 -8.24 10.37
N VAL A 83 2.96 -7.66 9.81
CA VAL A 83 2.86 -6.40 9.06
C VAL A 83 1.94 -6.55 7.84
N LEU A 84 2.08 -7.61 7.05
CA LEU A 84 1.24 -7.83 5.87
C LEU A 84 -0.23 -8.06 6.22
N ILE A 85 -0.54 -8.72 7.35
CA ILE A 85 -1.92 -8.86 7.84
C ILE A 85 -2.49 -7.49 8.22
N SER A 86 -1.73 -6.66 8.94
CA SER A 86 -2.16 -5.31 9.29
C SER A 86 -2.41 -4.44 8.07
N TYR A 87 -1.53 -4.52 7.07
CA TYR A 87 -1.72 -3.83 5.78
C TYR A 87 -2.96 -4.35 5.04
N LEU A 88 -3.19 -5.67 4.99
CA LEU A 88 -4.36 -6.26 4.35
C LEU A 88 -5.67 -5.75 4.95
N ILE A 89 -5.74 -5.63 6.27
CA ILE A 89 -6.90 -5.02 6.95
C ILE A 89 -7.05 -3.55 6.54
N GLY A 90 -5.94 -2.81 6.51
CA GLY A 90 -5.89 -1.43 6.04
C GLY A 90 -6.40 -1.26 4.61
N ASP A 91 -6.00 -2.14 3.68
CA ASP A 91 -6.44 -2.10 2.28
C ASP A 91 -7.95 -2.29 2.14
N ILE A 92 -8.51 -3.26 2.87
CA ILE A 92 -9.96 -3.53 2.86
C ILE A 92 -10.71 -2.31 3.38
N ALA A 93 -10.25 -1.72 4.49
CA ALA A 93 -10.81 -0.49 5.03
C ALA A 93 -10.68 0.67 4.04
N GLN A 94 -9.55 0.80 3.35
CA GLN A 94 -9.30 1.84 2.36
C GLN A 94 -10.22 1.69 1.14
N ILE A 95 -10.46 0.48 0.63
CA ILE A 95 -11.43 0.24 -0.45
C ILE A 95 -12.83 0.67 0.00
N GLY A 96 -13.26 0.25 1.19
CA GLY A 96 -14.58 0.62 1.73
C GLY A 96 -14.73 2.14 1.86
N ALA A 97 -13.73 2.82 2.43
CA ALA A 97 -13.72 4.27 2.57
C ALA A 97 -13.71 4.99 1.21
N THR A 98 -12.96 4.47 0.24
CA THR A 98 -12.87 5.04 -1.11
C THR A 98 -14.20 4.93 -1.86
N ILE A 99 -14.86 3.78 -1.79
CA ILE A 99 -16.20 3.58 -2.37
C ILE A 99 -17.20 4.53 -1.70
N TYR A 100 -17.22 4.59 -0.37
CA TYR A 100 -18.10 5.49 0.36
C TYR A 100 -17.89 6.96 -0.04
N PHE A 101 -16.63 7.39 -0.14
CA PHE A 101 -16.27 8.73 -0.58
C PHE A 101 -16.77 9.01 -2.00
N ALA A 102 -16.47 8.13 -2.96
CA ALA A 102 -16.87 8.27 -4.36
C ALA A 102 -18.40 8.37 -4.52
N LEU A 103 -19.15 7.57 -3.76
CA LEU A 103 -20.61 7.62 -3.71
C LEU A 103 -21.12 8.96 -3.14
N LYS A 104 -20.45 9.51 -2.11
CA LYS A 104 -20.85 10.78 -1.49
C LYS A 104 -20.60 11.99 -2.37
N ILE A 105 -19.53 12.00 -3.15
CA ILE A 105 -19.23 13.08 -4.11
C ILE A 105 -19.81 12.81 -5.50
N ALA A 106 -20.52 11.69 -5.67
CA ALA A 106 -21.10 11.22 -6.94
C ALA A 106 -20.11 11.27 -8.12
N THR A 107 -18.82 11.04 -7.87
CA THR A 107 -17.75 11.21 -8.86
C THR A 107 -16.79 10.04 -8.81
N TRP A 108 -16.50 9.48 -9.98
CA TRP A 108 -15.49 8.45 -10.20
C TRP A 108 -14.43 8.98 -11.16
N ASN A 109 -13.45 9.69 -10.62
CA ASN A 109 -12.33 10.18 -11.42
C ASN A 109 -11.20 9.16 -11.50
N PHE A 110 -10.20 9.48 -12.34
CA PHE A 110 -9.05 8.62 -12.55
C PHE A 110 -8.31 8.29 -11.25
N ALA A 111 -8.11 9.25 -10.35
CA ALA A 111 -7.36 9.03 -9.10
C ALA A 111 -8.05 8.01 -8.18
N ILE A 112 -9.39 8.09 -8.05
CA ILE A 112 -10.18 7.14 -7.27
C ILE A 112 -10.07 5.73 -7.85
N ILE A 113 -10.28 5.60 -9.17
CA ILE A 113 -10.22 4.29 -9.86
C ILE A 113 -8.81 3.71 -9.77
N PHE A 114 -7.80 4.52 -10.07
CA PHE A 114 -6.39 4.13 -10.02
C PHE A 114 -5.99 3.64 -8.62
N THR A 115 -6.37 4.39 -7.58
CA THR A 115 -6.09 4.02 -6.19
C THR A 115 -6.73 2.67 -5.85
N MET A 116 -8.00 2.47 -6.18
CA MET A 116 -8.68 1.19 -5.93
C MET A 116 -8.00 0.03 -6.66
N VAL A 117 -7.67 0.19 -7.94
CA VAL A 117 -7.02 -0.86 -8.74
C VAL A 117 -5.66 -1.24 -8.14
N ILE A 118 -4.84 -0.25 -7.77
CA ILE A 118 -3.56 -0.49 -7.12
C ILE A 118 -3.76 -1.20 -5.78
N THR A 119 -4.72 -0.75 -4.96
CA THR A 119 -5.03 -1.41 -3.68
C THR A 119 -5.46 -2.86 -3.87
N VAL A 120 -6.32 -3.16 -4.86
CA VAL A 120 -6.73 -4.54 -5.16
C VAL A 120 -5.53 -5.40 -5.60
N ILE A 121 -4.64 -4.86 -6.43
CA ILE A 121 -3.42 -5.55 -6.84
C ILE A 121 -2.55 -5.88 -5.61
N LEU A 122 -2.37 -4.92 -4.69
CA LEU A 122 -1.59 -5.14 -3.47
C LEU A 122 -2.26 -6.17 -2.53
N ILE A 123 -3.59 -6.15 -2.39
CA ILE A 123 -4.34 -7.18 -1.65
C ILE A 123 -4.02 -8.58 -2.19
N VAL A 124 -4.07 -8.75 -3.52
CA VAL A 124 -3.75 -10.04 -4.16
C VAL A 124 -2.32 -10.46 -3.84
N PHE A 125 -1.33 -9.56 -3.97
CA PHE A 125 0.05 -9.87 -3.64
C PHE A 125 0.24 -10.25 -2.17
N ARG A 126 -0.42 -9.55 -1.23
CA ARG A 126 -0.36 -9.88 0.20
C ARG A 126 -0.97 -11.24 0.49
N ILE A 127 -2.13 -11.56 -0.08
CA ILE A 127 -2.77 -12.88 0.06
C ILE A 127 -1.84 -13.97 -0.47
N LEU A 128 -1.27 -13.80 -1.67
CA LEU A 128 -0.33 -14.76 -2.26
C LEU A 128 0.87 -15.02 -1.34
N VAL A 129 1.45 -13.96 -0.77
CA VAL A 129 2.59 -14.09 0.13
C VAL A 129 2.23 -14.78 1.45
N LEU A 130 1.08 -14.44 2.01
CA LEU A 130 0.58 -15.04 3.26
C LEU A 130 0.21 -16.52 3.07
N SER A 131 -0.33 -16.88 1.90
CA SER A 131 -0.65 -18.27 1.53
C SER A 131 0.58 -19.09 1.15
N PHE A 132 1.60 -18.46 0.54
CA PHE A 132 2.81 -19.11 0.05
C PHE A 132 4.08 -18.48 0.65
N PRO A 133 4.41 -18.78 1.91
CA PRO A 133 5.54 -18.15 2.64
C PRO A 133 6.91 -18.37 1.98
N MET A 134 7.03 -19.42 1.17
CA MET A 134 8.20 -19.75 0.37
C MET A 134 8.55 -18.68 -0.69
N LEU A 135 7.64 -17.74 -0.98
CA LEU A 135 7.89 -16.60 -1.87
C LEU A 135 8.75 -15.50 -1.23
N ILE A 136 8.90 -15.52 0.10
CA ILE A 136 9.73 -14.54 0.86
C ILE A 136 10.89 -15.21 1.61
N LYS A 137 10.72 -16.47 2.06
CA LYS A 137 11.77 -17.19 2.80
C LYS A 137 13.00 -17.41 1.91
N GLU A 138 14.14 -16.89 2.33
CA GLU A 138 15.43 -17.29 1.76
C GLU A 138 15.62 -18.79 2.00
N LYS A 139 16.01 -19.51 0.95
CA LYS A 139 16.31 -20.94 1.03
C LYS A 139 17.48 -21.09 2.02
N LYS A 140 17.27 -21.75 3.17
CA LYS A 140 18.40 -22.18 4.01
C LYS A 140 19.26 -23.09 3.13
N ILE A 141 20.44 -22.63 2.75
CA ILE A 141 21.48 -23.48 2.18
C ILE A 141 22.02 -24.25 3.39
N THR A 142 21.48 -25.45 3.59
CA THR A 142 22.09 -26.50 4.41
C THR A 142 23.14 -27.23 3.61
#